data_AF-A0A085FAH8-F1
#
_entry.id   AF-A0A085FAH8-F1
#
_cell.length_a   1.000
_cell.length_b   1.000
_cell.length_c   1.000
_cell.angle_alpha   90.00
_cell.angle_beta   90.00
_cell.angle_gamma   90.00
#
_symmetry.space_group_name_H-M   'P 1'
#
loop_
_entity.id
_entity.type
_entity.pdbx_description
1 polymer ?
#
loop_
_entity_poly.entity_id
_entity_poly.type
_entity_poly.pdbx_seq_one_letter_code
_entity_poly.pdbx_strand_id
1 'polypeptide(L)'
;MPDRNQPSQRQPVDEQPMLGPRPLAARKGRGAVSNLQGRYEVNGREEFDDGWEREEDEAAGIKTVVTDEHAKSILSRNASPDIPFKVSLNPYRGCEHVNNEAPMRD
;
A
#
# COMPACT_ATOMS: atom_id res chain seq x y z
N MET A 1 -2.00 33.41 -57.80
CA MET A 1 -3.19 32.80 -57.18
C MET A 1 -3.04 31.29 -57.33
N PRO A 2 -2.63 30.53 -56.29
CA PRO A 2 -2.55 29.09 -56.40
C PRO A 2 -3.90 28.44 -56.08
N ASP A 3 -4.13 27.34 -56.80
CA ASP A 3 -5.32 26.51 -56.87
C ASP A 3 -5.76 25.95 -55.49
N ARG A 4 -7.05 26.08 -55.18
CA ARG A 4 -7.67 25.82 -53.87
C ARG A 4 -8.42 24.49 -53.88
N ASN A 5 -7.75 23.40 -54.22
CA ASN A 5 -8.35 22.08 -54.08
C ASN A 5 -7.33 21.00 -53.71
N GLN A 6 -6.96 20.95 -52.43
CA GLN A 6 -6.41 19.74 -51.82
C GLN A 6 -7.53 19.05 -51.04
N PRO A 7 -7.87 17.78 -51.32
CA PRO A 7 -8.78 17.04 -50.47
C PRO A 7 -8.10 16.84 -49.11
N SER A 8 -8.70 17.37 -48.05
CA SER A 8 -8.24 17.12 -46.69
C SER A 8 -8.33 15.63 -46.42
N GLN A 9 -7.17 14.99 -46.28
CA GLN A 9 -7.11 13.62 -45.80
C GLN A 9 -7.70 13.63 -44.39
N ARG A 10 -8.91 13.07 -44.24
CA ARG A 10 -9.50 12.84 -42.93
C ARG A 10 -8.56 11.89 -42.21
N GLN A 11 -7.95 12.36 -41.12
CA GLN A 11 -7.23 11.47 -40.22
C GLN A 11 -8.21 10.39 -39.76
N PRO A 12 -7.84 9.10 -39.79
CA PRO A 12 -8.68 8.09 -39.18
C PRO A 12 -8.80 8.46 -37.70
N VAL A 13 -10.02 8.74 -37.26
CA VAL A 13 -10.31 8.79 -35.83
C VAL A 13 -10.02 7.38 -35.34
N ASP A 14 -9.01 7.22 -34.48
CA ASP A 14 -8.80 5.99 -33.76
C ASP A 14 -10.06 5.76 -32.91
N GLU A 15 -11.02 5.04 -33.48
CA GLU A 15 -12.13 4.44 -32.76
C GLU A 15 -11.51 3.39 -31.84
N GLN A 16 -10.92 3.84 -30.73
CA GLN A 16 -10.62 2.96 -29.63
C GLN A 16 -11.95 2.35 -29.22
N PRO A 17 -12.19 1.03 -29.45
CA PRO A 17 -13.40 0.42 -28.95
C PRO A 17 -13.41 0.67 -27.45
N MET A 18 -14.57 1.10 -26.95
CA MET A 18 -14.84 1.42 -25.55
C MET A 18 -14.55 0.19 -24.68
N LEU A 19 -13.27 -0.11 -24.46
CA LEU A 19 -12.82 -1.17 -23.59
C LEU A 19 -13.24 -0.71 -22.21
N GLY A 20 -14.18 -1.44 -21.60
CA GLY A 20 -14.56 -1.22 -20.21
C GLY A 20 -13.31 -1.12 -19.33
N PRO A 21 -13.42 -0.51 -18.13
CA PRO A 21 -12.28 -0.29 -17.26
C PRO A 21 -11.49 -1.59 -17.13
N ARG A 22 -10.19 -1.53 -17.42
CA ARG A 22 -9.32 -2.70 -17.35
C ARG A 22 -9.48 -3.31 -15.95
N PRO A 23 -9.69 -4.64 -15.84
CA PRO A 23 -9.80 -5.27 -14.53
C PRO A 23 -8.54 -4.95 -13.72
N LEU A 24 -8.74 -4.58 -12.46
CA LEU A 24 -7.64 -4.22 -11.57
C LEU A 24 -6.68 -5.41 -11.48
N ALA A 25 -5.43 -5.20 -11.88
CA ALA A 25 -4.44 -6.26 -11.93
C ALA A 25 -4.00 -6.63 -10.50
N ALA A 26 -4.15 -7.90 -10.15
CA ALA A 26 -3.65 -8.40 -8.87
C ALA A 26 -2.12 -8.35 -8.83
N ARG A 27 -1.57 -7.70 -7.79
CA ARG A 27 -0.14 -7.72 -7.50
C ARG A 27 0.17 -8.95 -6.61
N LYS A 28 1.09 -9.81 -7.04
CA LYS A 28 1.48 -11.01 -6.27
C LYS A 28 1.96 -10.60 -4.87
N GLY A 29 1.39 -11.22 -3.84
CA GLY A 29 1.70 -10.89 -2.44
C GLY A 29 1.05 -9.58 -1.94
N ARG A 30 0.09 -9.02 -2.67
CA ARG A 30 -0.80 -7.94 -2.22
C ARG A 30 -2.23 -8.47 -2.19
N GLY A 31 -2.99 -8.05 -1.18
CA GLY A 31 -4.39 -8.45 -0.99
C GLY A 31 -5.33 -7.71 -1.94
N ALA A 32 -6.07 -6.74 -1.42
CA ALA A 32 -7.06 -5.99 -2.17
C ALA A 32 -6.47 -5.34 -3.44
N VAL A 33 -7.15 -5.55 -4.57
CA VAL A 33 -6.78 -4.95 -5.87
C VAL A 33 -7.40 -3.57 -6.08
N SER A 34 -8.32 -3.19 -5.20
CA SER A 34 -9.09 -1.94 -5.26
C SER A 34 -9.22 -1.34 -3.87
N ASN A 35 -9.25 -0.02 -3.79
CA ASN A 35 -9.65 0.71 -2.59
C ASN A 35 -11.13 1.17 -2.69
N LEU A 36 -12.01 0.33 -3.22
CA LEU A 36 -13.42 0.66 -3.40
C LEU A 36 -14.13 0.80 -2.06
N GLN A 37 -14.96 1.83 -1.95
CA GLN A 37 -15.74 2.10 -0.77
C GLN A 37 -16.74 0.98 -0.47
N GLY A 38 -16.79 0.53 0.78
CA GLY A 38 -17.74 -0.47 1.22
C GLY A 38 -19.19 0.04 1.21
N ARG A 39 -20.15 -0.84 0.92
CA ARG A 39 -21.59 -0.51 0.82
C ARG A 39 -22.15 0.24 2.04
N TYR A 40 -21.69 -0.11 3.23
CA TYR A 40 -22.23 0.39 4.50
C TYR A 40 -21.33 1.41 5.17
N GLU A 41 -20.28 1.87 4.50
CA GLU A 41 -19.45 2.92 5.05
C GLU A 41 -20.14 4.28 4.88
N VAL A 42 -20.21 5.03 5.99
CA VAL A 42 -20.91 6.33 6.04
C VAL A 42 -20.09 7.45 5.40
N ASN A 43 -18.76 7.38 5.51
CA ASN A 43 -17.85 8.42 5.02
C ASN A 43 -17.17 7.96 3.73
N GLY A 44 -17.15 8.79 2.69
CA GLY A 44 -16.33 8.55 1.51
C GLY A 44 -14.84 8.84 1.76
N ARG A 45 -13.96 8.23 0.97
CA ARG A 45 -12.53 8.54 0.93
C ARG A 45 -12.18 9.05 -0.46
N GLU A 46 -11.43 10.14 -0.52
CA GLU A 46 -10.86 10.68 -1.76
C GLU A 46 -9.34 10.72 -1.63
N GLU A 47 -8.64 10.50 -2.72
CA GLU A 47 -7.19 10.68 -2.73
C GLU A 47 -6.88 12.18 -2.63
N PHE A 48 -5.97 12.52 -1.72
CA PHE A 48 -5.51 13.87 -1.50
C PHE A 48 -3.98 13.86 -1.46
N ASP A 49 -3.38 14.85 -2.10
CA ASP A 49 -1.94 15.09 -2.01
C ASP A 49 -1.67 15.92 -0.75
N ASP A 50 -1.09 15.26 0.27
CA ASP A 50 -0.73 15.88 1.54
C ASP A 50 0.63 16.59 1.49
N GLY A 51 1.28 16.64 0.32
CA GLY A 51 2.57 17.30 0.11
C GLY A 51 3.76 16.51 0.63
N TRP A 52 3.57 15.26 1.06
CA TRP A 52 4.67 14.36 1.38
C TRP A 52 5.15 13.66 0.11
N GLU A 53 6.47 13.66 -0.12
CA GLU A 53 7.04 12.87 -1.20
C GLU A 53 6.76 11.39 -0.94
N ARG A 54 5.97 10.80 -1.84
CA ARG A 54 5.81 9.36 -1.89
C ARG A 54 7.07 8.84 -2.56
N GLU A 55 7.93 8.14 -1.82
CA GLU A 55 8.95 7.30 -2.45
C GLU A 55 8.22 6.42 -3.47
N GLU A 56 8.44 6.66 -4.77
CA GLU A 56 7.86 5.80 -5.80
C GLU A 56 8.24 4.36 -5.44
N ASP A 57 7.26 3.45 -5.50
CA ASP A 57 7.33 2.03 -5.12
C ASP A 57 8.36 1.22 -5.96
N GLU A 58 9.61 1.66 -6.05
CA GLU A 58 10.80 0.84 -6.34
C GLU A 58 11.39 0.26 -5.06
N ALA A 59 10.61 0.20 -3.98
CA ALA A 59 10.96 -0.59 -2.81
C ALA A 59 11.04 -2.06 -3.23
N ALA A 60 12.26 -2.52 -3.50
CA ALA A 60 12.59 -3.92 -3.70
C ALA A 60 11.82 -4.75 -2.67
N GLY A 61 11.06 -5.75 -3.13
CA GLY A 61 10.05 -6.43 -2.32
C GLY A 61 10.56 -6.71 -0.91
N ILE A 62 9.98 -6.01 0.07
CA ILE A 62 10.39 -6.09 1.49
C ILE A 62 10.38 -7.58 1.86
N LYS A 63 11.57 -8.10 2.19
CA LYS A 63 11.70 -9.51 2.57
C LYS A 63 10.98 -9.68 3.90
N THR A 64 9.96 -10.53 3.92
CA THR A 64 9.31 -10.93 5.16
C THR A 64 10.31 -11.73 5.98
N VAL A 65 10.70 -11.19 7.13
CA VAL A 65 11.45 -11.91 8.16
C VAL A 65 10.44 -12.42 9.19
N VAL A 66 10.52 -13.70 9.51
CA VAL A 66 9.71 -14.33 10.55
C VAL A 66 10.62 -14.67 11.71
N THR A 67 10.26 -14.17 12.89
CA THR A 67 10.94 -14.50 14.15
C THR A 67 9.93 -15.18 15.05
N ASP A 68 10.19 -16.44 15.40
CA ASP A 68 9.31 -17.18 16.29
C ASP A 68 9.45 -16.67 17.73
N GLU A 69 8.36 -16.18 18.30
CA GLU A 69 8.31 -15.78 19.71
C GLU A 69 7.66 -16.87 20.57
N HIS A 70 8.44 -17.47 21.48
CA HIS A 70 7.91 -18.38 22.50
C HIS A 70 7.47 -17.64 23.76
N ALA A 71 6.32 -16.97 23.68
CA ALA A 71 5.74 -16.27 24.82
C ALA A 71 5.22 -17.24 25.89
N LYS A 72 5.75 -17.13 27.12
CA LYS A 72 5.26 -17.87 28.31
C LYS A 72 4.35 -17.04 29.21
N SER A 73 4.27 -15.73 28.96
CA SER A 73 3.49 -14.77 29.74
C SER A 73 3.19 -13.55 28.90
N ILE A 74 2.01 -12.97 29.11
CA ILE A 74 1.59 -11.68 28.55
C ILE A 74 2.24 -10.48 29.26
N LEU A 75 3.00 -10.73 30.33
CA LEU A 75 3.65 -9.68 31.12
C LEU A 75 5.07 -9.40 30.60
N SER A 76 5.36 -8.13 30.37
CA SER A 76 6.70 -7.63 30.03
C SER A 76 7.33 -6.99 31.26
N ARG A 77 8.64 -7.17 31.44
CA ARG A 77 9.38 -6.64 32.59
C ARG A 77 10.34 -5.55 32.14
N ASN A 78 10.42 -4.48 32.91
CA ASN A 78 11.37 -3.39 32.70
C ASN A 78 12.31 -3.29 33.92
N ALA A 79 13.59 -3.04 33.67
CA ALA A 79 14.63 -2.86 34.69
C ALA A 79 15.18 -1.42 34.74
N SER A 80 14.65 -0.52 33.91
CA SER A 80 15.07 0.89 33.88
C SER A 80 14.72 1.59 35.20
N PRO A 81 15.64 2.38 35.76
CA PRO A 81 15.39 3.19 36.96
C PRO A 81 14.42 4.34 36.69
N ASP A 82 14.25 4.75 35.43
CA ASP A 82 13.47 5.92 35.02
C ASP A 82 11.98 5.60 34.84
N ILE A 83 11.61 4.32 34.89
CA ILE A 83 10.24 3.85 34.66
C ILE A 83 9.63 3.44 36.00
N PRO A 84 8.53 4.08 36.46
CA PRO A 84 7.99 3.90 37.81
C PRO A 84 7.26 2.56 38.01
N PHE A 85 7.24 1.68 37.00
CA PHE A 85 6.63 0.35 37.07
C PHE A 85 7.60 -0.72 36.58
N LYS A 86 7.52 -1.91 37.19
CA LYS A 86 8.38 -3.04 36.85
C LYS A 86 7.78 -3.98 35.80
N VAL A 87 6.46 -3.94 35.62
CA VAL A 87 5.71 -4.88 34.78
C VAL A 87 4.65 -4.15 33.96
N SER A 88 4.57 -4.45 32.67
CA SER A 88 3.49 -4.02 31.78
C SER A 88 2.78 -5.23 31.15
N LEU A 89 1.58 -5.00 30.63
CA LEU A 89 0.80 -5.99 29.90
C LEU A 89 1.01 -5.79 28.40
N ASN A 90 1.44 -6.84 27.69
CA ASN A 90 1.45 -6.88 26.23
C ASN A 90 0.45 -7.95 25.74
N PRO A 91 -0.79 -7.56 25.36
CA PRO A 91 -1.82 -8.49 24.89
C PRO A 91 -1.48 -9.20 23.58
N TYR A 92 -0.54 -8.65 22.81
CA TYR A 92 -0.15 -9.18 21.49
C TYR A 92 1.07 -10.09 21.56
N ARG A 93 1.60 -10.33 22.76
CA ARG A 93 2.76 -11.20 22.97
C ARG A 93 2.44 -12.62 22.52
N GLY A 94 3.25 -13.17 21.62
CA GLY A 94 3.01 -14.48 21.02
C GLY A 94 1.92 -14.53 19.94
N CYS A 95 1.34 -13.39 19.54
CA CYS A 95 0.54 -13.30 18.32
C CYS A 95 1.46 -13.05 17.11
N GLU A 96 1.08 -13.55 15.94
CA GLU A 96 1.72 -13.15 14.70
C GLU A 96 1.45 -11.66 14.44
N HIS A 97 2.52 -10.89 14.27
CA HIS A 97 2.42 -9.46 13.98
C HIS A 97 3.45 -9.06 12.93
N VAL A 98 3.06 -8.15 12.04
CA VAL A 98 3.93 -7.67 10.96
C VAL A 98 4.96 -6.72 11.57
N ASN A 99 6.21 -7.16 11.64
CA ASN A 99 7.34 -6.30 11.92
C ASN A 99 7.82 -5.70 10.60
N ASN A 100 7.72 -4.38 10.48
CA ASN A 100 8.19 -3.66 9.31
C ASN A 100 9.59 -3.09 9.58
N GLU A 101 10.57 -3.97 9.79
CA GLU A 101 11.96 -3.57 9.84
C GLU A 101 12.55 -3.67 8.43
N ALA A 102 13.01 -2.54 7.90
CA ALA A 102 13.81 -2.54 6.68
C ALA A 102 15.10 -3.33 6.96
N PRO A 103 15.54 -4.22 6.05
CA PRO A 103 16.79 -4.93 6.25
C PRO A 103 17.92 -3.90 6.39
N MET A 104 18.64 -3.96 7.51
CA MET A 104 19.88 -3.21 7.70
C MET A 104 20.82 -3.62 6.55
N ARG A 105 21.26 -2.66 5.74
CA ARG A 105 22.23 -2.90 4.67
C ARG A 105 23.60 -3.05 5.34
N ASP A 106 24.26 -4.18 5.10
CA ASP A 106 25.65 -4.44 5.50
C ASP A 106 26.64 -3.47 4.82
#